data_AF-A0A1C6BWN9-F1
#
_entry.id   AF-A0A1C6BWN9-F1
#
_cell.length_a   1.000
_cell.length_b   1.000
_cell.length_c   1.000
_cell.angle_alpha   90.00
_cell.angle_beta   90.00
_cell.angle_gamma   90.00
#
_symmetry.space_group_name_H-M   'P 1'
#
loop_
_entity.id
_entity.type
_entity.pdbx_description
1 polymer ?
#
loop_
_entity_poly.entity_id
_entity_poly.type
_entity_poly.pdbx_seq_one_letter_code
_entity_poly.pdbx_strand_id
1 'polypeptide(L)'
;MADCNRNCCNDCGRERKYPCDTNFREAVCVHTDKIYDSCRDKDCLENVRVYLTSCGQDIVDRAINVKCTKAEVIWVFTDIEAVPFNRGFYSVDLKYFFKVTLAVLTEVE
;
A
#
# COMPACT_ATOMS: atom_id res chain seq x y z
N MET A 1 -15.77 21.18 -16.95
CA MET A 1 -16.78 20.38 -16.23
C MET A 1 -17.29 19.32 -17.18
N ALA A 2 -17.03 18.05 -16.92
CA ALA A 2 -17.61 16.94 -17.66
C ALA A 2 -18.37 16.06 -16.66
N ASP A 3 -19.67 15.93 -16.91
CA ASP A 3 -20.61 15.19 -16.08
C ASP A 3 -20.30 13.69 -16.09
N CYS A 4 -19.88 13.17 -14.93
CA CYS A 4 -19.74 11.75 -14.69
C CYS A 4 -21.12 11.15 -14.38
N ASN A 5 -22.00 11.13 -15.38
CA ASN A 5 -23.35 10.54 -15.29
C ASN A 5 -23.61 9.53 -16.43
N ARG A 6 -22.57 8.90 -16.95
CA ARG A 6 -22.71 7.76 -17.86
C ARG A 6 -22.03 6.57 -17.23
N ASN A 7 -22.79 5.48 -17.07
CA ASN A 7 -22.31 4.16 -16.67
C ASN A 7 -20.92 3.92 -17.25
N CYS A 8 -19.96 3.55 -16.40
CA CYS A 8 -18.54 3.46 -16.74
C CYS A 8 -18.17 2.58 -17.93
N CYS A 9 -19.10 1.77 -18.43
CA CYS A 9 -18.95 1.02 -19.68
C CYS A 9 -19.09 1.88 -20.95
N ASN A 10 -19.83 2.99 -20.90
CA ASN A 10 -20.29 3.69 -22.10
C ASN A 10 -19.37 4.84 -22.54
N ASP A 11 -18.40 5.25 -21.71
CA ASP A 11 -17.42 6.30 -22.03
C ASP A 11 -15.97 5.76 -22.17
N CYS A 12 -15.78 4.51 -22.64
CA CYS A 12 -14.51 4.06 -23.23
C CYS A 12 -14.21 4.77 -24.57
N GLY A 13 -14.30 6.09 -24.59
CA GLY A 13 -14.04 6.99 -25.72
C GLY A 13 -12.55 7.27 -25.92
N ARG A 14 -11.76 6.21 -26.11
CA ARG A 14 -10.52 6.13 -26.93
C ARG A 14 -9.88 4.78 -26.63
N GLU A 15 -10.01 3.85 -27.59
CA GLU A 15 -9.50 2.48 -27.57
C GLU A 15 -10.02 1.61 -26.40
N ARG A 16 -10.92 0.67 -26.73
CA ARG A 16 -11.41 -0.36 -25.80
C ARG A 16 -10.24 -1.24 -25.34
N LYS A 17 -9.63 -0.90 -24.21
CA LYS A 17 -8.46 -1.64 -23.70
C LYS A 17 -8.83 -2.86 -22.83
N TYR A 18 -10.06 -2.95 -22.33
CA TYR A 18 -10.51 -4.06 -21.48
C TYR A 18 -11.96 -4.47 -21.79
N PRO A 19 -12.27 -5.78 -21.93
CA PRO A 19 -13.63 -6.25 -22.11
C PRO A 19 -14.43 -5.98 -20.83
N CYS A 20 -15.58 -5.32 -20.95
CA CYS A 20 -16.53 -5.14 -19.86
C CYS A 20 -17.19 -6.49 -19.57
N ASP A 21 -16.69 -7.23 -18.60
CA ASP A 21 -17.31 -8.47 -18.14
C ASP A 21 -18.63 -8.13 -17.43
N THR A 22 -19.75 -8.73 -17.84
CA THR A 22 -21.11 -8.31 -17.41
C THR A 22 -21.46 -8.70 -15.96
N ASN A 23 -20.49 -9.13 -15.16
CA ASN A 23 -20.66 -9.75 -13.85
C ASN A 23 -20.50 -8.79 -12.64
N PHE A 24 -20.49 -7.47 -12.84
CA PHE A 24 -20.50 -6.49 -11.74
C PHE A 24 -21.87 -5.81 -11.59
N ARG A 25 -22.32 -5.62 -10.34
CA ARG A 25 -23.64 -5.02 -10.02
C ARG A 25 -23.71 -3.53 -10.35
N GLU A 26 -22.59 -2.81 -10.25
CA GLU A 26 -22.46 -1.40 -10.57
C GLU A 26 -20.99 -1.09 -10.89
N ALA A 27 -20.71 -0.54 -12.06
CA ALA A 27 -19.37 -0.06 -12.38
C ALA A 27 -19.21 1.39 -11.95
N VAL A 28 -18.22 1.65 -11.09
CA VAL A 28 -17.87 2.98 -10.61
C VAL A 28 -16.54 3.41 -11.23
N CYS A 29 -16.48 4.63 -11.73
CA CYS A 29 -15.32 5.16 -12.44
C CYS A 29 -14.41 5.83 -11.44
N VAL A 30 -13.14 5.41 -11.39
CA VAL A 30 -12.12 6.12 -10.63
C VAL A 30 -11.43 7.11 -11.57
N HIS A 31 -11.55 8.40 -11.28
CA HIS A 31 -10.87 9.43 -12.05
C HIS A 31 -9.43 9.55 -11.56
N THR A 32 -8.48 8.95 -12.29
CA THR A 32 -7.07 8.84 -11.88
C THR A 32 -6.40 10.20 -11.69
N ASP A 33 -6.84 11.23 -12.43
CA ASP A 33 -6.31 12.61 -12.32
C ASP A 33 -6.71 13.33 -11.03
N LYS A 34 -7.64 12.75 -10.25
CA LYS A 34 -8.08 13.27 -8.95
C LYS A 34 -7.59 12.43 -7.77
N ILE A 35 -6.73 11.44 -8.03
CA ILE A 35 -6.06 10.68 -6.97
C ILE A 35 -4.83 11.49 -6.57
N TYR A 36 -4.89 12.08 -5.38
CA TYR A 36 -3.75 12.75 -4.77
C TYR A 36 -3.04 11.73 -3.88
N ASP A 37 -1.88 11.28 -4.33
CA ASP A 37 -1.02 10.43 -3.52
C ASP A 37 0.00 11.28 -2.78
N SER A 38 -0.12 11.32 -1.45
CA SER A 38 0.88 11.96 -0.59
C SER A 38 2.19 11.15 -0.55
N CYS A 39 2.16 9.90 -1.00
CA CYS A 39 3.31 8.98 -1.03
C CYS A 39 4.14 9.08 -2.31
N ARG A 40 3.69 9.80 -3.35
CA ARG A 40 4.41 9.87 -4.64
C ARG A 40 5.83 10.46 -4.54
N ASP A 41 6.08 11.30 -3.54
CA ASP A 41 7.42 11.83 -3.23
C ASP A 41 8.16 11.01 -2.15
N LYS A 42 7.54 9.95 -1.62
CA LYS A 42 8.03 9.10 -0.51
C LYS A 42 8.09 7.61 -0.88
N ASP A 43 8.24 7.28 -2.16
CA ASP A 43 8.27 5.90 -2.66
C ASP A 43 9.32 4.99 -1.99
N CYS A 44 10.32 5.59 -1.30
CA CYS A 44 11.32 4.87 -0.52
C CYS A 44 11.00 4.96 0.98
N LEU A 45 10.49 3.87 1.57
CA LEU A 45 10.44 3.73 3.03
C LEU A 45 11.85 3.50 3.57
N GLU A 46 12.46 4.53 4.14
CA GLU A 46 13.81 4.49 4.69
C GLU A 46 13.81 4.74 6.20
N ASN A 47 14.80 4.21 6.91
CA ASN A 47 14.99 4.40 8.35
C ASN A 47 13.77 3.99 9.21
N VAL A 48 12.92 3.09 8.71
CA VAL A 48 11.76 2.57 9.43
C VAL A 48 12.23 1.68 10.58
N ARG A 49 11.74 1.96 11.79
CA ARG A 49 12.02 1.14 12.96
C ARG A 49 11.28 -0.18 12.87
N VAL A 50 12.01 -1.28 13.01
CA VAL A 50 11.44 -2.62 13.13
C VAL A 50 11.43 -3.04 14.60
N TYR A 51 10.37 -3.74 15.00
CA TYR A 51 10.27 -4.35 16.32
C TYR A 51 10.40 -5.86 16.14
N LEU A 52 11.46 -6.43 16.71
CA LEU A 52 11.69 -7.86 16.71
C LEU A 52 10.94 -8.50 17.89
N THR A 53 10.74 -9.82 17.82
CA THR A 53 10.32 -10.59 18.98
C THR A 53 11.40 -10.52 20.06
N SER A 54 11.04 -10.73 21.33
CA SER A 54 12.00 -10.75 22.44
C SER A 54 13.18 -11.67 22.18
N CYS A 55 12.89 -12.92 21.77
CA CYS A 55 13.92 -13.89 21.42
C CYS A 55 14.76 -13.48 20.19
N GLY A 56 14.18 -12.77 19.22
CA GLY A 56 14.91 -12.27 18.05
C GLY A 56 15.84 -11.12 18.41
N GLN A 57 15.41 -10.24 19.32
CA GLN A 57 16.22 -9.13 19.82
C GLN A 57 17.44 -9.66 20.60
N ASP A 58 17.26 -10.67 21.47
CA ASP A 58 18.38 -11.28 22.23
C ASP A 58 19.47 -11.89 21.32
N ILE A 59 19.10 -12.36 20.12
CA ILE A 59 20.03 -12.89 19.12
C ILE A 59 20.76 -11.73 18.43
N VAL A 60 20.05 -10.66 18.09
CA VAL A 60 20.60 -9.45 17.46
C VAL A 60 21.56 -8.71 18.40
N ASP A 61 21.25 -8.63 19.69
CA ASP A 61 22.08 -7.93 20.68
C ASP A 61 23.44 -8.60 20.91
N ARG A 62 23.56 -9.90 20.62
CA ARG A 62 24.82 -10.69 20.70
C ARG A 62 25.50 -10.87 19.34
N ALA A 63 24.98 -10.23 18.30
CA ALA A 63 25.48 -10.40 16.94
C ALA A 63 26.72 -9.53 16.69
N ILE A 64 27.69 -10.10 15.98
CA ILE A 64 28.79 -9.35 15.36
C ILE A 64 28.28 -8.57 14.15
N ASN A 65 27.39 -9.20 13.38
CA ASN A 65 26.87 -8.65 12.14
C ASN A 65 25.42 -9.08 11.93
N VAL A 66 24.62 -8.14 11.41
CA VAL A 66 23.21 -8.33 11.09
C VAL A 66 22.98 -7.82 9.69
N LYS A 67 22.48 -8.69 8.81
CA LYS A 67 22.12 -8.33 7.45
C LYS A 67 20.64 -8.62 7.22
N CYS A 68 19.90 -7.62 6.75
CA CYS A 68 18.56 -7.85 6.22
C CYS A 68 18.66 -8.64 4.91
N THR A 69 18.03 -9.82 4.86
CA THR A 69 18.04 -10.68 3.66
C THR A 69 16.76 -10.55 2.86
N LYS A 70 15.64 -10.30 3.54
CA LYS A 70 14.33 -10.22 2.91
C LYS A 70 13.42 -9.30 3.70
N ALA A 71 12.68 -8.45 3.01
CA ALA A 71 11.56 -7.70 3.55
C ALA A 71 10.34 -7.94 2.64
N GLU A 72 9.24 -8.40 3.20
CA GLU A 72 8.02 -8.67 2.44
C GLU A 72 6.79 -8.12 3.16
N VAL A 73 5.86 -7.57 2.39
CA VAL A 73 4.56 -7.12 2.89
C VAL A 73 3.72 -8.36 3.17
N ILE A 74 3.36 -8.57 4.43
CA ILE A 74 2.50 -9.69 4.84
C ILE A 74 1.03 -9.30 4.90
N TRP A 75 0.75 -8.02 5.15
CA TRP A 75 -0.61 -7.52 5.25
C TRP A 75 -0.66 -6.02 5.01
N VAL A 76 -1.79 -5.55 4.51
CA VAL A 76 -2.10 -4.12 4.35
C VAL A 76 -3.46 -3.89 4.97
N PHE A 77 -3.50 -3.01 5.97
CA PHE A 77 -4.76 -2.48 6.49
C PHE A 77 -5.11 -1.22 5.74
N THR A 78 -6.36 -1.14 5.29
CA THR A 78 -6.90 0.03 4.60
C THR A 78 -8.00 0.62 5.46
N ASP A 79 -7.84 1.89 5.82
CA ASP A 79 -8.87 2.68 6.48
C ASP A 79 -9.36 3.78 5.53
N ILE A 80 -10.67 4.04 5.54
CA ILE A 80 -11.29 4.98 4.61
C ILE A 80 -12.15 5.95 5.40
N GLU A 81 -11.80 7.23 5.33
CA GLU A 81 -12.53 8.29 6.02
C GLU A 81 -13.03 9.33 5.01
N ALA A 82 -14.28 9.79 5.20
CA ALA A 82 -14.81 10.87 4.39
C ALA A 82 -14.17 12.20 4.81
N VAL A 83 -13.69 12.98 3.85
CA VAL A 83 -13.06 14.28 4.15
C VAL A 83 -14.15 15.27 4.58
N PRO A 84 -14.04 15.89 5.78
CA PRO A 84 -15.02 16.85 6.24
C PRO A 84 -15.08 18.05 5.27
N PHE A 85 -16.28 18.55 5.00
CA PHE A 85 -16.57 19.68 4.09
C PHE A 85 -16.37 19.43 2.59
N ASN A 86 -15.79 18.30 2.16
CA ASN A 86 -15.63 17.94 0.74
C ASN A 86 -16.42 16.67 0.39
N ARG A 87 -17.70 16.82 0.06
CA ARG A 87 -18.56 15.69 -0.33
C ARG A 87 -18.00 14.95 -1.55
N GLY A 88 -17.86 13.63 -1.42
CA GLY A 88 -17.33 12.76 -2.46
C GLY A 88 -15.81 12.59 -2.46
N PHE A 89 -15.10 13.22 -1.51
CA PHE A 89 -13.67 12.99 -1.28
C PHE A 89 -13.47 12.08 -0.08
N TYR A 90 -12.53 11.15 -0.21
CA TYR A 90 -12.18 10.18 0.80
C TYR A 90 -10.67 10.22 1.02
N SER A 91 -10.26 10.19 2.29
CA SER A 91 -8.90 9.87 2.68
C SER A 91 -8.79 8.35 2.76
N VAL A 92 -7.70 7.79 2.24
CA VAL A 92 -7.40 6.36 2.33
C VAL A 92 -6.07 6.23 3.04
N ASP A 93 -6.09 5.67 4.25
CA ASP A 93 -4.90 5.42 5.03
C ASP A 93 -4.48 3.96 4.89
N LEU A 94 -3.25 3.74 4.45
CA LEU A 94 -2.67 2.41 4.27
C LEU A 94 -1.64 2.13 5.36
N LYS A 95 -1.84 1.05 6.12
CA LYS A 95 -0.86 0.55 7.10
C LYS A 95 -0.28 -0.76 6.59
N TYR A 96 1.00 -0.72 6.22
CA TYR A 96 1.74 -1.88 5.73
C TYR A 96 2.39 -2.61 6.90
N PHE A 97 2.22 -3.93 6.92
CA PHE A 97 2.88 -4.81 7.87
C PHE A 97 3.96 -5.58 7.12
N PHE A 98 5.20 -5.38 7.56
CA PHE A 98 6.36 -6.01 6.94
C PHE A 98 6.86 -7.16 7.81
N LYS A 99 7.12 -8.30 7.17
CA LYS A 99 7.95 -9.34 7.76
C LYS A 99 9.38 -9.14 7.26
N VAL A 100 10.30 -8.96 8.19
CA VAL A 100 11.72 -8.79 7.92
C VAL A 100 12.47 -10.05 8.34
N THR A 101 13.28 -10.59 7.45
CA THR A 101 14.19 -11.71 7.72
C THR A 101 15.61 -11.18 7.83
N LEU A 102 16.27 -11.51 8.94
CA LEU A 102 17.64 -11.12 9.22
C LEU A 102 18.54 -12.37 9.18
N ALA A 103 19.68 -12.26 8.52
CA ALA A 103 20.81 -13.17 8.70
C ALA A 103 21.72 -12.57 9.77
N VAL A 104 21.95 -13.33 10.83
CA VAL A 104 22.70 -12.89 12.00
C VAL A 104 23.93 -13.76 12.16
N LEU A 105 25.09 -13.13 12.35
CA LEU A 105 26.34 -13.78 12.70
C LEU A 105 26.62 -13.53 14.19
N THR A 106 26.69 -14.59 14.99
CA THR A 106 27.05 -14.56 16.41
C THR A 106 28.44 -15.16 16.61
N GLU A 107 29.16 -14.70 17.64
CA GLU A 107 30.38 -15.40 18.08
C GLU A 107 29.98 -16.76 18.66
N VAL A 108 30.66 -17.81 18.22
CA VAL A 108 30.57 -19.13 18.83
C VAL A 108 31.55 -19.11 19.99
N GLU A 109 31.04 -19.22 21.21
CA GLU A 109 31.86 -19.47 22.40
C GLU A 109 32.38 -20.91 22.40
#